data_AF-A0A7S3IAG9-F1
#
_entry.id   AF-A0A7S3IAG9-F1
#
_cell.length_a   1.000
_cell.length_b   1.000
_cell.length_c   1.000
_cell.angle_alpha   90.00
_cell.angle_beta   90.00
_cell.angle_gamma   90.00
#
_symmetry.space_group_name_H-M   'P 1'
#
loop_
_entity.id
_entity.type
_entity.pdbx_description
1 polymer ?
#
loop_
_entity_poly.entity_id
_entity_poly.type
_entity_poly.pdbx_seq_one_letter_code
_entity_poly.pdbx_strand_id
1 'polypeptide(L)'
;MSKLPKKFFGEGLAPRSKTQFALLTYKHRRIFIVDKDSMQLVGGQTFVVPKVMKEGWGFTADESKVNAQSFHTMYASDGTQHIYELDGETLMVQRTITVKDDRDQ
;
A
#
# COMPACT_ATOMS: atom_id res chain seq x y z
N MET A 1 -21.73 5.59 2.99
CA MET A 1 -20.72 4.50 2.88
C MET A 1 -20.54 4.11 1.42
N SER A 2 -19.49 4.59 0.78
CA SER A 2 -19.02 4.10 -0.51
C SER A 2 -18.40 2.72 -0.33
N LYS A 3 -18.82 1.76 -1.13
CA LYS A 3 -18.19 0.44 -1.21
C LYS A 3 -17.06 0.48 -2.23
N LEU A 4 -16.02 -0.33 -2.02
CA LEU A 4 -15.05 -0.60 -3.09
C LEU A 4 -15.82 -1.14 -4.32
N PRO A 5 -15.53 -0.67 -5.55
CA PRO A 5 -16.24 -1.15 -6.72
C PRO A 5 -16.10 -2.67 -6.84
N LYS A 6 -17.21 -3.39 -7.11
CA LYS A 6 -17.30 -4.86 -7.07
C LYS A 6 -16.26 -5.62 -7.90
N LYS A 7 -15.68 -4.98 -8.91
CA LYS A 7 -14.62 -5.57 -9.73
C LYS A 7 -13.29 -5.73 -8.98
N PHE A 8 -13.08 -4.98 -7.90
CA PHE A 8 -11.84 -5.02 -7.14
C PHE A 8 -11.97 -5.92 -5.92
N PHE A 9 -10.98 -6.78 -5.72
CA PHE A 9 -10.76 -7.51 -4.47
C PHE A 9 -9.74 -6.72 -3.65
N GLY A 10 -10.18 -6.18 -2.52
CA GLY A 10 -9.34 -5.40 -1.59
C GLY A 10 -8.50 -6.33 -0.72
N GLU A 11 -7.26 -5.91 -0.44
CA GLU A 11 -6.26 -6.68 0.29
C GLU A 11 -5.73 -5.81 1.45
N GLY A 12 -4.41 -5.69 1.60
CA GLY A 12 -3.76 -4.94 2.66
C GLY A 12 -4.20 -3.49 2.75
N LEU A 13 -4.44 -3.02 3.97
CA LEU A 13 -4.87 -1.68 4.32
C LEU A 13 -3.94 -1.11 5.38
N ALA A 14 -3.44 0.10 5.19
CA ALA A 14 -2.52 0.73 6.13
C ALA A 14 -2.74 2.24 6.27
N PRO A 15 -2.45 2.84 7.44
CA PRO A 15 -2.50 4.28 7.62
C PRO A 15 -1.39 4.96 6.80
N ARG A 16 -1.79 5.71 5.77
CA ARG A 16 -0.87 6.47 4.90
C ARG A 16 -0.51 7.84 5.48
N SER A 17 -1.43 8.43 6.23
CA SER A 17 -1.25 9.68 6.97
C SER A 17 -2.21 9.73 8.16
N LYS A 18 -2.24 10.86 8.87
CA LYS A 18 -3.22 11.09 9.95
C LYS A 18 -4.67 10.98 9.49
N THR A 19 -4.97 11.33 8.23
CA THR A 19 -6.35 11.40 7.70
C THR A 19 -6.65 10.36 6.63
N GLN A 20 -5.65 9.58 6.18
CA GLN A 20 -5.83 8.66 5.06
C GLN A 20 -5.37 7.24 5.37
N PHE A 21 -6.13 6.27 4.88
CA PHE A 21 -5.66 4.91 4.63
C PHE A 21 -5.28 4.73 3.15
N ALA A 22 -4.37 3.80 2.88
CA ALA A 22 -4.12 3.27 1.56
C ALA A 22 -4.49 1.78 1.52
N LEU A 23 -5.24 1.36 0.50
CA LEU A 23 -5.79 0.02 0.33
C LEU A 23 -5.28 -0.61 -0.96
N LEU A 24 -4.56 -1.72 -0.85
CA LEU A 24 -4.13 -2.53 -1.98
C LEU A 24 -5.28 -3.33 -2.58
N THR A 25 -5.11 -3.72 -3.83
CA THR A 25 -5.96 -4.70 -4.50
C THR A 25 -5.13 -5.84 -5.04
N TYR A 26 -5.71 -7.04 -5.03
CA TYR A 26 -5.04 -8.28 -5.40
C TYR A 26 -4.42 -8.25 -6.82
N LYS A 27 -5.22 -8.58 -7.84
CA LYS A 27 -4.76 -8.70 -9.24
C LYS A 27 -4.93 -7.43 -10.09
N HIS A 28 -5.63 -6.44 -9.54
CA HIS A 28 -6.04 -5.27 -10.32
C HIS A 28 -5.00 -4.17 -10.36
N ARG A 29 -3.89 -4.32 -9.62
CA ARG A 29 -2.76 -3.38 -9.58
C ARG A 29 -3.18 -1.94 -9.25
N ARG A 30 -4.16 -1.79 -8.35
CA ARG A 30 -4.61 -0.49 -7.86
C ARG A 30 -4.37 -0.34 -6.36
N ILE A 31 -4.03 0.88 -5.96
CA ILE A 31 -4.05 1.33 -4.58
C ILE A 31 -5.10 2.43 -4.46
N PHE A 32 -6.06 2.25 -3.57
CA PHE A 32 -7.10 3.23 -3.29
C PHE A 32 -6.75 4.05 -2.06
N ILE A 33 -7.04 5.34 -2.09
CA ILE A 33 -6.96 6.19 -0.89
C ILE A 33 -8.34 6.31 -0.27
N VAL A 34 -8.41 6.05 1.03
CA VAL A 34 -9.64 6.10 1.82
C VAL A 34 -9.46 7.18 2.89
N ASP A 35 -10.43 8.07 3.00
CA ASP A 35 -10.50 9.02 4.09
C ASP A 35 -10.86 8.30 5.40
N LYS A 36 -10.06 8.53 6.46
CA LYS A 36 -10.17 7.79 7.73
C LYS A 36 -11.47 8.06 8.48
N ASP A 37 -11.98 9.28 8.40
CA ASP A 37 -13.14 9.69 9.20
C ASP A 37 -14.44 9.28 8.52
N SER A 38 -14.54 9.51 7.20
CA SER A 38 -15.74 9.23 6.43
C SER A 38 -15.81 7.83 5.85
N MET A 39 -14.68 7.10 5.85
CA MET A 39 -14.51 5.81 5.17
C MET A 39 -14.96 5.86 3.70
N GLN A 40 -14.73 7.01 3.06
CA GLN A 40 -15.03 7.21 1.64
C GLN A 40 -13.74 7.18 0.82
N LEU A 41 -13.85 6.71 -0.42
CA LEU A 41 -12.75 6.84 -1.36
C LEU A 41 -12.48 8.33 -1.64
N VAL A 42 -11.21 8.73 -1.55
CA VAL A 42 -10.81 10.12 -1.81
C VAL A 42 -10.85 10.38 -3.31
N GLY A 43 -11.96 10.97 -3.78
CA GLY A 43 -12.08 11.63 -5.09
C GLY A 43 -11.72 10.80 -6.34
N GLY A 44 -11.74 9.46 -6.26
CA GLY A 44 -11.30 8.60 -7.37
C GLY A 44 -9.78 8.52 -7.55
N GLN A 45 -8.99 9.07 -6.61
CA GLN A 45 -7.55 8.93 -6.61
C GLN A 45 -7.19 7.45 -6.45
N THR A 46 -6.50 6.92 -7.47
CA THR A 46 -5.89 5.60 -7.40
C THR A 46 -4.46 5.68 -7.86
N PHE A 47 -3.58 5.00 -7.16
CA PHE A 47 -2.23 4.76 -7.62
C PHE A 47 -2.19 3.41 -8.33
N VAL A 48 -1.22 3.25 -9.21
CA VAL A 48 -0.94 1.95 -9.83
C VAL A 48 0.10 1.26 -8.96
N VAL A 49 -0.17 0.00 -8.61
CA VAL A 49 0.82 -0.83 -7.91
C VAL A 49 2.11 -0.88 -8.76
N PRO A 50 3.28 -0.54 -8.20
CA PRO A 50 4.54 -0.49 -8.93
C PRO A 50 4.82 -1.75 -9.76
N LYS A 51 5.39 -1.60 -10.97
CA LYS A 51 5.63 -2.72 -11.91
C LYS A 51 6.45 -3.87 -11.33
N VAL A 52 7.33 -3.57 -10.39
CA VAL A 52 8.18 -4.54 -9.69
C VAL A 52 7.43 -5.47 -8.73
N MET A 53 6.21 -5.09 -8.34
CA MET A 53 5.30 -5.93 -7.57
C MET A 53 4.39 -6.71 -8.52
N LYS A 54 4.23 -8.01 -8.26
CA LYS A 54 3.39 -8.90 -9.06
C LYS A 54 1.90 -8.65 -8.79
N GLU A 55 1.54 -8.59 -7.52
CA GLU A 55 0.18 -8.44 -6.99
C GLU A 55 0.19 -7.47 -5.78
N GLY A 56 -0.97 -7.17 -5.20
CA GLY A 56 -1.06 -6.49 -3.91
C GLY A 56 -1.57 -7.46 -2.85
N TRP A 57 -0.78 -7.74 -1.81
CA TRP A 57 -1.18 -8.61 -0.70
C TRP A 57 -1.19 -7.80 0.60
N GLY A 58 -0.12 -7.83 1.39
CA GLY A 58 -0.04 -7.09 2.65
C GLY A 58 0.31 -5.62 2.43
N PHE A 59 -0.19 -4.76 3.31
CA PHE A 59 0.20 -3.36 3.39
C PHE A 59 0.32 -2.95 4.86
N THR A 60 1.39 -2.24 5.21
CA THR A 60 1.58 -1.63 6.53
C THR A 60 2.35 -0.30 6.37
N ALA A 61 2.53 0.42 7.47
CA ALA A 61 3.25 1.68 7.51
C ALA A 61 4.18 1.76 8.73
N ASP A 62 5.27 2.49 8.58
CA ASP A 62 6.08 2.96 9.71
C ASP A 62 5.69 4.42 10.00
N GLU A 63 4.81 4.60 10.98
CA GLU A 63 4.29 5.92 11.34
C GLU A 63 5.34 6.84 12.00
N SER A 64 6.51 6.30 12.36
CA SER A 64 7.64 7.09 12.87
C SER A 64 8.45 7.75 11.74
N LYS A 65 8.37 7.20 10.53
CA LYS A 65 9.03 7.73 9.33
C LYS A 65 8.04 8.52 8.50
N VAL A 66 8.08 9.83 8.64
CA VAL A 66 7.12 10.74 7.99
C VAL A 66 7.86 11.70 7.06
N ASN A 67 7.40 11.81 5.82
CA ASN A 67 7.97 12.76 4.86
C ASN A 67 7.49 14.20 5.11
N ALA A 68 8.05 15.18 4.39
CA ALA A 68 7.72 16.60 4.57
C ALA A 68 6.23 16.93 4.35
N GLN A 69 5.53 16.09 3.59
CA GLN A 69 4.10 16.20 3.26
C GLN A 69 3.21 15.42 4.25
N SER A 70 3.76 14.97 5.37
CA SER A 70 3.04 14.23 6.42
C SER A 70 2.50 12.85 6.01
N PHE A 71 3.14 12.19 5.03
CA PHE A 71 2.87 10.81 4.69
C PHE A 71 3.87 9.86 5.35
N HIS A 72 3.37 8.72 5.83
CA HIS A 72 4.18 7.68 6.44
C HIS A 72 4.93 6.87 5.38
N THR A 73 6.13 6.36 5.69
CA THR A 73 6.78 5.34 4.86
C THR A 73 5.92 4.08 4.87
N MET A 74 5.65 3.53 3.68
CA MET A 74 4.77 2.38 3.53
C MET A 74 5.57 1.12 3.21
N TYR A 75 5.04 -0.04 3.59
CA TYR A 75 5.62 -1.34 3.28
C TYR A 75 4.56 -2.28 2.72
N ALA A 76 4.81 -2.82 1.52
CA ALA A 76 3.89 -3.73 0.86
C ALA A 76 4.52 -5.10 0.59
N SER A 77 3.68 -6.12 0.50
CA SER A 77 4.04 -7.46 0.01
C SER A 77 3.13 -7.87 -1.15
N ASP A 78 3.59 -8.84 -1.94
CA ASP A 78 2.91 -9.30 -3.16
C ASP A 78 2.82 -10.83 -3.25
N GLY A 79 3.00 -11.54 -2.13
CA GLY A 79 3.02 -13.01 -2.07
C GLY A 79 4.36 -13.63 -2.46
N THR A 80 5.36 -12.83 -2.85
CA THR A 80 6.74 -13.29 -3.02
C THR A 80 7.55 -13.12 -1.72
N GLN A 81 8.83 -13.48 -1.77
CA GLN A 81 9.81 -13.25 -0.69
C GLN A 81 10.24 -11.78 -0.55
N HIS A 82 9.63 -10.85 -1.27
CA HIS A 82 10.02 -9.44 -1.26
C HIS A 82 9.06 -8.57 -0.44
N ILE A 83 9.64 -7.71 0.40
CA ILE A 83 8.97 -6.56 1.00
C ILE A 83 9.45 -5.30 0.28
N TYR A 84 8.50 -4.47 -0.12
CA TYR A 84 8.77 -3.23 -0.84
C TYR A 84 8.56 -2.06 0.11
N GLU A 85 9.58 -1.22 0.27
CA GLU A 85 9.45 0.08 0.93
C GLU A 85 9.00 1.10 -0.13
N LEU A 86 7.91 1.80 0.14
CA LEU A 86 7.31 2.76 -0.76
C LEU A 86 7.30 4.14 -0.12
N ASP A 87 7.55 5.14 -0.97
CA ASP A 87 7.33 6.54 -0.61
C ASP A 87 5.85 6.77 -0.25
N GLY A 88 5.58 7.40 0.88
CA GLY A 88 4.22 7.60 1.38
C GLY A 88 3.35 8.48 0.49
N GLU A 89 3.94 9.44 -0.21
CA GLU A 89 3.21 10.37 -1.09
C GLU A 89 2.95 9.74 -2.46
N THR A 90 3.99 9.26 -3.11
CA THR A 90 3.93 8.79 -4.50
C THR A 90 3.56 7.32 -4.63
N LEU A 91 3.69 6.55 -3.54
CA LEU A 91 3.55 5.08 -3.50
C LEU A 91 4.44 4.37 -4.52
N MET A 92 5.58 4.97 -4.83
CA MET A 92 6.62 4.38 -5.67
C MET A 92 7.64 3.63 -4.79
N VAL A 93 8.14 2.51 -5.28
CA VAL A 93 9.16 1.71 -4.57
C VAL A 93 10.45 2.50 -4.46
N GLN A 94 10.93 2.67 -3.24
CA GLN A 94 12.24 3.25 -2.92
C GLN A 94 13.27 2.16 -2.67
N ARG A 95 12.86 1.03 -2.08
CA ARG A 95 13.74 -0.08 -1.73
C ARG A 95 13.01 -1.41 -1.78
N THR A 96 13.73 -2.47 -2.15
CA THR A 96 13.25 -3.85 -2.05
C THR A 96 14.09 -4.60 -1.01
N ILE A 97 13.42 -5.32 -0.13
CA ILE A 97 14.01 -6.15 0.92
C ILE A 97 13.66 -7.60 0.60
N THR A 98 14.66 -8.48 0.54
CA THR A 98 14.44 -9.92 0.38
C THR A 98 14.38 -10.57 1.75
N VAL A 99 13.23 -11.14 2.08
CA VAL A 99 13.05 -12.03 3.23
C VAL A 99 13.71 -13.35 2.91
N LYS A 100 14.54 -13.86 3.81
CA LYS A 100 15.22 -15.15 3.68
C LYS A 100 14.80 -16.05 4.82
N ASP A 101 14.64 -17.34 4.52
CA ASP A 101 14.55 -18.36 5.54
C ASP A 101 15.97 -18.81 5.93
N ASP A 102 16.19 -19.16 7.19
CA ASP A 102 17.48 -19.69 7.64
C ASP A 102 17.82 -21.02 6.96
N ARG A 103 16.83 -21.69 6.37
CA ARG A 103 16.99 -22.91 5.56
C ARG A 103 17.51 -22.67 4.14
N ASP A 104 17.59 -21.41 3.70
CA ASP A 104 18.07 -21.02 2.36
C ASP A 104 19.57 -20.64 2.34
N GLN A 105 20.30 -20.92 3.43
CA GLN A 105 21.76 -20.73 3.57
C GLN A 105 22.50 -22.06 3.43
#